data_AF-A0A0G0VME7-F1
#
_entry.id   AF-A0A0G0VME7-F1
#
_cell.length_a   1.000
_cell.length_b   1.000
_cell.length_c   1.000
_cell.angle_alpha   90.00
_cell.angle_beta   90.00
_cell.angle_gamma   90.00
#
_symmetry.space_group_name_H-M   'P 1'
#
loop_
_entity.id
_entity.type
_entity.pdbx_description
1 polymer ?
#
loop_
_entity_poly.entity_id
_entity_poly.type
_entity_poly.pdbx_seq_one_letter_code
_entity_poly.pdbx_strand_id
1 'polypeptide(L)'
;MKTGLAQDTTKSAKNLAQQIAKQMAREPLEVLKTASSQVTGEEKRSSGEFQSQPQTQEEQTKLIHHQQEIQDKMKSSRLIEALERELGDIHKQDIFKDLQARITDGEIIPLEDYSELSMEQKQVLKAQMEAVAFQKKQHEFAESQGGGSLFGTAKKGRKQGGQKQEAEKQQTRVEKPVPPSG
;
A
#
# COMPACT_ATOMS: atom_id res chain seq x y z
N MET A 1 28.59 -21.81 6.84
CA MET A 1 28.74 -20.71 7.81
C MET A 1 27.84 -19.55 7.39
N LYS A 2 26.66 -19.37 8.01
CA LYS A 2 25.73 -18.26 7.72
C LYS A 2 24.84 -17.99 8.94
N THR A 3 25.28 -17.11 9.86
CA THR A 3 24.44 -16.46 10.90
C THR A 3 25.19 -15.26 11.52
N GLY A 4 25.59 -14.28 10.71
CA GLY A 4 26.28 -13.06 11.20
C GLY A 4 25.37 -11.84 11.35
N LEU A 5 24.51 -11.56 10.35
CA LEU A 5 23.79 -10.27 10.28
C LEU A 5 22.68 -10.07 11.32
N ALA A 6 22.02 -11.13 11.79
CA ALA A 6 20.90 -11.01 12.72
C ALA A 6 21.31 -10.75 14.19
N GLN A 7 22.55 -11.06 14.56
CA GLN A 7 23.05 -10.83 15.92
C GLN A 7 23.47 -9.39 16.16
N ASP A 8 23.87 -8.65 15.12
CA ASP A 8 24.37 -7.29 15.27
C ASP A 8 23.23 -6.25 15.37
N THR A 9 22.11 -6.49 14.70
CA THR A 9 20.91 -5.62 14.80
C THR A 9 20.21 -5.74 16.16
N THR A 10 20.15 -6.94 16.73
CA THR A 10 19.54 -7.20 18.05
C THR A 10 20.39 -6.63 19.20
N LYS A 11 21.72 -6.68 19.09
CA LYS A 11 22.64 -6.02 20.04
C LYS A 11 22.53 -4.49 19.98
N SER A 12 22.37 -3.92 18.78
CA SER A 12 22.20 -2.47 18.58
C SER A 12 20.89 -1.94 19.20
N ALA A 13 19.76 -2.61 18.95
CA ALA A 13 18.46 -2.23 19.52
C ALA A 13 18.43 -2.33 21.05
N LYS A 14 19.07 -3.37 21.62
CA LYS A 14 19.15 -3.55 23.08
C LYS A 14 19.97 -2.44 23.75
N ASN A 15 21.05 -1.99 23.14
CA ASN A 15 21.86 -0.87 23.64
C ASN A 15 21.12 0.47 23.56
N LEU A 16 20.37 0.71 22.48
CA LEU A 16 19.54 1.91 22.32
C LEU A 16 18.42 1.96 23.37
N ALA A 17 17.71 0.85 23.58
CA ALA A 17 16.67 0.74 24.59
C ALA A 17 17.23 0.95 26.01
N GLN A 18 18.42 0.44 26.32
CA GLN A 18 19.08 0.67 27.60
C GLN A 18 19.51 2.13 27.81
N GLN A 19 19.92 2.83 26.75
CA GLN A 19 20.24 4.26 26.82
C GLN A 19 18.99 5.10 27.06
N ILE A 20 17.89 4.81 26.34
CA ILE A 20 16.60 5.48 26.52
C ILE A 20 16.09 5.24 27.95
N ALA A 21 16.13 4.00 28.44
CA ALA A 21 15.71 3.67 29.80
C ALA A 21 16.57 4.37 30.87
N LYS A 22 17.88 4.51 30.66
CA LYS A 22 18.76 5.26 31.58
C LYS A 22 18.48 6.76 31.58
N GLN A 23 18.14 7.35 30.43
CA GLN A 23 17.71 8.74 30.35
C GLN A 23 16.36 8.95 31.03
N MET A 24 15.40 8.08 30.73
CA MET A 24 14.07 8.11 31.35
C MET A 24 14.03 7.71 32.82
N ALA A 25 15.09 7.12 33.38
CA ALA A 25 15.18 6.81 34.82
C ALA A 25 15.85 7.93 35.63
N ARG A 26 16.66 8.80 34.99
CA ARG A 26 17.29 9.94 35.66
C ARG A 26 16.37 11.15 35.77
N GLU A 27 15.52 11.36 34.77
CA GLU A 27 14.67 12.55 34.66
C GLU A 27 13.23 12.48 35.25
N PRO A 28 12.68 11.36 35.76
CA PRO A 28 11.34 11.36 36.34
C PRO A 28 11.37 11.58 37.85
N LEU A 29 12.48 11.27 38.54
CA LEU A 29 12.56 11.39 40.00
C LEU A 29 12.59 12.85 40.44
N GLU A 30 13.19 13.74 39.64
CA GLU A 30 13.23 15.18 39.93
C GLU A 30 11.88 15.84 39.64
N VAL A 31 11.20 15.42 38.56
CA VAL A 31 9.83 15.86 38.25
C VAL A 31 8.84 15.36 39.30
N LEU A 32 9.00 14.12 39.79
CA LEU A 32 8.19 13.59 40.89
C LEU A 32 8.49 14.27 42.22
N LYS A 33 9.75 14.62 42.52
CA LYS A 33 10.11 15.37 43.74
C LYS A 33 9.52 16.77 43.75
N THR A 34 9.59 17.47 42.62
CA THR A 34 9.01 18.81 42.46
C THR A 34 7.49 18.76 42.49
N ALA A 35 6.88 17.79 41.81
CA ALA A 35 5.43 17.57 41.85
C ALA A 35 4.94 17.15 43.25
N SER A 36 5.65 16.26 43.96
CA SER A 36 5.27 15.89 45.33
C SER A 36 5.36 17.10 46.26
N SER A 37 6.39 17.93 46.11
CA SER A 37 6.57 19.15 46.92
C SER A 37 5.46 20.18 46.67
N GLN A 38 4.93 20.27 45.44
CA GLN A 38 3.78 21.12 45.12
C GLN A 38 2.44 20.55 45.63
N VAL A 39 2.30 19.22 45.73
CA VAL A 39 1.07 18.57 46.22
C VAL A 39 1.04 18.48 47.75
N THR A 40 2.18 18.34 48.42
CA THR A 40 2.24 18.20 49.89
C THR A 40 2.33 19.52 50.65
N GLY A 41 2.60 20.65 49.99
CA GLY A 41 2.52 21.98 50.61
C GLY A 41 3.50 22.22 51.77
N GLU A 42 4.54 21.39 51.93
CA GLU A 42 5.55 21.59 52.98
C GLU A 42 6.60 22.62 52.52
N GLU A 43 6.43 23.87 52.94
CA GLU A 43 7.47 24.89 52.88
C GLU A 43 8.69 24.48 53.75
N LYS A 44 9.71 23.86 53.14
CA LYS A 44 11.04 23.85 53.74
C LYS A 44 11.74 25.18 53.49
N ARG A 45 11.59 26.10 54.45
CA ARG A 45 12.53 27.21 54.62
C ARG A 45 13.86 26.67 55.13
N SER A 46 14.88 26.67 54.28
CA SER A 46 16.27 26.85 54.74
C SER A 46 17.20 27.15 53.56
N SER A 47 17.57 28.42 53.47
CA SER A 47 18.93 28.95 53.28
C SER A 47 19.86 28.25 52.28
N GLY A 48 20.14 28.96 51.19
CA GLY A 48 21.29 28.72 50.31
C GLY A 48 21.32 29.76 49.20
N GLU A 49 22.16 30.78 49.35
CA GLU A 49 22.48 31.75 48.31
C GLU A 49 22.96 31.04 47.04
N PHE A 50 22.13 31.05 46.00
CA PHE A 50 22.59 31.02 44.62
C PHE A 50 21.76 32.04 43.86
N GLN A 51 22.41 33.13 43.46
CA GLN A 51 21.92 34.02 42.42
C GLN A 51 21.79 33.22 41.11
N SER A 52 20.61 32.70 40.87
CA SER A 52 20.11 32.38 39.55
C SER A 52 18.82 33.17 39.42
N GLN A 53 18.77 34.09 38.45
CA GLN A 53 17.55 34.84 38.14
C GLN A 53 16.33 33.88 38.11
N PRO A 54 15.19 34.26 38.68
CA PRO A 54 13.98 33.49 38.49
C PRO A 54 13.61 33.62 37.02
N GLN A 55 13.91 32.60 36.21
CA GLN A 55 13.19 32.41 34.95
C GLN A 55 11.72 32.24 35.36
N THR A 56 10.98 33.34 35.24
CA THR A 56 9.55 33.42 35.54
C THR A 56 8.84 32.23 34.91
N GLN A 57 7.91 31.59 35.63
CA GLN A 57 7.10 30.46 35.12
C GLN A 57 6.45 30.75 33.74
N GLU A 58 6.27 32.03 33.39
CA GLU A 58 5.89 32.50 32.06
C GLU A 58 6.89 32.13 30.94
N GLU A 59 8.20 32.15 31.15
CA GLU A 59 9.17 31.79 30.12
C GLU A 59 9.18 30.28 29.86
N GLN A 60 9.03 29.46 30.90
CA GLN A 60 8.93 28.00 30.74
C GLN A 60 7.63 27.59 30.03
N THR A 61 6.50 28.23 30.36
CA THR A 61 5.22 27.98 29.68
C THR A 61 5.25 28.45 28.22
N LYS A 62 5.90 29.59 27.92
CA LYS A 62 6.13 30.05 26.53
C LYS A 62 7.00 29.06 25.74
N LEU A 63 8.03 28.49 26.34
CA LEU A 63 8.89 27.50 25.67
C LEU A 63 8.14 26.19 25.35
N ILE A 64 7.32 25.70 26.29
CA ILE A 64 6.51 24.50 26.10
C ILE A 64 5.46 24.74 25.00
N HIS A 65 4.79 25.88 25.03
CA HIS A 65 3.80 26.25 24.02
C HIS A 65 4.43 26.34 22.62
N HIS A 66 5.61 26.96 22.51
CA HIS A 66 6.35 27.02 21.24
C HIS A 66 6.75 25.64 20.73
N GLN A 67 7.18 24.73 21.62
CA GLN A 67 7.50 23.36 21.24
C GLN A 67 6.27 22.58 20.75
N GLN A 68 5.12 22.74 21.41
CA GLN A 68 3.86 22.15 20.97
C GLN A 68 3.43 22.69 19.60
N GLU A 69 3.53 24.00 19.39
CA GLU A 69 3.20 24.63 18.11
C GLU A 69 4.08 24.10 16.96
N ILE A 70 5.38 23.88 17.21
CA ILE A 70 6.28 23.25 16.24
C ILE A 70 5.86 21.80 15.94
N GLN A 71 5.51 21.03 16.97
CA GLN A 71 5.04 19.65 16.78
C GLN A 71 3.73 19.58 16.00
N ASP A 72 2.80 20.49 16.29
CA ASP A 72 1.50 20.52 15.64
C ASP A 72 1.63 20.96 14.18
N LYS A 73 2.50 21.93 13.88
CA LYS A 73 2.86 22.29 12.48
C LYS A 73 3.49 21.11 11.72
N MET A 74 4.36 20.33 12.36
CA MET A 74 4.94 19.14 11.72
C MET A 74 3.89 18.06 11.46
N LYS A 75 3.00 17.80 12.42
CA LYS A 75 1.91 16.82 12.26
C LYS A 75 0.94 17.28 11.17
N SER A 76 0.54 18.55 11.17
CA SER A 76 -0.36 19.09 10.16
C SER A 76 0.28 19.07 8.78
N SER A 77 1.56 19.40 8.65
CA SER A 77 2.28 19.30 7.38
C SER A 77 2.32 17.88 6.84
N ARG A 78 2.62 16.87 7.69
CA ARG A 78 2.60 15.46 7.27
C ARG A 78 1.20 15.00 6.88
N LEU A 79 0.18 15.47 7.59
CA LEU A 79 -1.21 15.17 7.28
C LEU A 79 -1.60 15.76 5.93
N ILE A 80 -1.27 17.03 5.68
CA ILE A 80 -1.55 17.71 4.41
C ILE A 80 -0.87 16.98 3.26
N GLU A 81 0.41 16.62 3.40
CA GLU A 81 1.15 15.88 2.37
C GLU A 81 0.51 14.50 2.09
N ALA A 82 0.04 13.81 3.13
CA ALA A 82 -0.65 12.53 2.96
C ALA A 82 -1.97 12.70 2.18
N LEU A 83 -2.75 13.75 2.50
CA LEU A 83 -3.99 14.07 1.80
C LEU A 83 -3.73 14.47 0.34
N GLU A 84 -2.69 15.24 0.05
CA GLU A 84 -2.31 15.60 -1.31
C GLU A 84 -1.96 14.36 -2.16
N ARG A 85 -1.25 13.39 -1.57
CA ARG A 85 -0.97 12.10 -2.22
C ARG A 85 -2.24 11.31 -2.47
N GLU A 86 -3.13 11.23 -1.49
CA GLU A 86 -4.41 10.53 -1.62
C GLU A 86 -5.27 11.15 -2.74
N LEU A 87 -5.35 12.48 -2.82
CA LEU A 87 -6.07 13.17 -3.89
C LEU A 87 -5.49 12.84 -5.27
N GLY A 88 -4.15 12.81 -5.39
CA GLY A 88 -3.48 12.41 -6.63
C GLY A 88 -3.77 10.95 -7.03
N ASP A 89 -3.81 10.04 -6.06
CA ASP A 89 -4.10 8.63 -6.31
C ASP A 89 -5.58 8.42 -6.71
N ILE A 90 -6.51 9.12 -6.05
CA ILE A 90 -7.94 9.11 -6.43
C ILE A 90 -8.10 9.60 -7.86
N HIS A 91 -7.46 10.72 -8.21
CA HIS A 91 -7.56 11.28 -9.55
C HIS A 91 -7.09 10.30 -10.64
N LYS A 92 -5.94 9.65 -10.44
CA LYS A 92 -5.43 8.61 -11.36
C LYS A 92 -6.36 7.42 -11.47
N GLN A 93 -6.96 6.98 -10.36
CA GLN A 93 -7.92 5.88 -10.36
C GLN A 93 -9.18 6.24 -11.14
N ASP A 94 -9.68 7.48 -11.01
CA ASP A 94 -10.87 7.94 -11.70
C ASP A 94 -10.62 8.05 -13.21
N ILE A 95 -9.48 8.61 -13.64
CA ILE A 95 -9.06 8.61 -15.05
C ILE A 95 -9.01 7.18 -15.58
N PHE A 96 -8.37 6.27 -14.84
CA PHE A 96 -8.25 4.88 -15.27
C PHE A 96 -9.62 4.20 -15.43
N LYS A 97 -10.55 4.39 -14.48
CA LYS A 97 -11.91 3.84 -14.56
C LYS A 97 -12.70 4.43 -15.72
N ASP A 98 -12.61 5.73 -15.95
CA ASP A 98 -13.27 6.41 -17.07
C ASP A 98 -12.77 5.87 -18.41
N LEU A 99 -11.46 5.72 -18.56
CA LEU A 99 -10.86 5.11 -19.75
C LEU A 99 -11.32 3.66 -19.95
N GLN A 100 -11.41 2.86 -18.89
CA GLN A 100 -11.96 1.50 -18.98
C GLN A 100 -13.40 1.53 -19.51
N ALA A 101 -14.25 2.41 -18.98
CA ALA A 101 -15.64 2.54 -19.41
C ALA A 101 -15.73 2.90 -20.91
N ARG A 102 -14.97 3.92 -21.33
CA ARG A 102 -14.93 4.36 -22.74
C ARG A 102 -14.39 3.28 -23.68
N ILE A 103 -13.41 2.48 -23.23
CA ILE A 103 -12.90 1.32 -23.97
C ILE A 103 -13.95 0.22 -24.06
N THR A 104 -14.75 -0.01 -23.02
CA THR A 104 -15.85 -0.99 -23.09
C THR A 104 -16.96 -0.57 -24.05
N ASP A 105 -17.22 0.74 -24.18
CA ASP A 105 -18.09 1.29 -25.22
C ASP A 105 -17.45 1.13 -26.62
N GLY A 106 -16.13 0.93 -26.64
CA GLY A 106 -15.32 0.64 -27.80
C GLY A 106 -14.86 1.89 -28.54
N GLU A 107 -14.67 2.99 -27.81
CA GLU A 107 -13.90 4.13 -28.27
C GLU A 107 -12.40 3.77 -28.32
N ILE A 108 -11.71 4.29 -29.34
CA ILE A 108 -10.26 4.16 -29.46
C ILE A 108 -9.64 5.40 -28.84
N ILE A 109 -8.94 5.21 -27.72
CA ILE A 109 -8.37 6.30 -26.94
C ILE A 109 -6.84 6.27 -27.03
N PRO A 110 -6.18 7.39 -27.39
CA PRO A 110 -4.73 7.49 -27.31
C PRO A 110 -4.28 7.51 -25.83
N LEU A 111 -3.41 6.59 -25.45
CA LEU A 111 -2.93 6.44 -24.06
C LEU A 111 -1.71 7.33 -23.77
N GLU A 112 -1.18 7.97 -24.81
CA GLU A 112 -0.03 8.89 -24.75
C GLU A 112 -0.37 10.18 -24.01
N ASP A 113 -1.61 10.66 -24.17
CA ASP A 113 -2.10 11.92 -23.58
C ASP A 113 -2.21 11.84 -22.04
N TYR A 114 -2.28 10.63 -21.49
CA TYR A 114 -2.45 10.39 -20.05
C TYR A 114 -1.11 10.06 -19.40
N SER A 115 -0.29 11.07 -19.11
CA SER A 115 1.03 10.91 -18.46
C SER A 115 0.96 10.42 -17.02
N GLU A 116 -0.18 10.60 -16.37
CA GLU A 116 -0.41 10.28 -14.94
C GLU A 116 -0.60 8.78 -14.69
N LEU A 117 -0.90 8.01 -15.74
CA LEU A 117 -1.13 6.58 -15.65
C LEU A 117 0.19 5.81 -15.59
N SER A 118 0.23 4.79 -14.72
CA SER A 118 1.32 3.83 -14.67
C SER A 118 1.44 3.06 -15.99
N MET A 119 2.65 2.63 -16.33
CA MET A 119 2.90 1.79 -17.50
C MET A 119 2.07 0.49 -17.46
N GLU A 120 1.89 -0.09 -16.27
CA GLU A 120 1.06 -1.27 -16.08
C GLU A 120 -0.40 -0.98 -16.41
N GLN A 121 -0.93 0.14 -15.93
CA GLN A 121 -2.30 0.59 -16.22
C GLN A 121 -2.48 0.82 -17.72
N LYS A 122 -1.53 1.49 -18.39
CA LYS A 122 -1.58 1.67 -19.85
C LYS A 122 -1.58 0.35 -20.61
N GLN A 123 -0.77 -0.62 -20.19
CA GLN A 123 -0.75 -1.95 -20.79
C GLN A 123 -2.09 -2.69 -20.60
N VAL A 124 -2.70 -2.59 -19.42
CA VAL A 124 -4.02 -3.16 -19.15
C VAL A 124 -5.07 -2.55 -20.07
N LEU A 125 -5.12 -1.22 -20.19
CA LEU A 125 -6.06 -0.54 -21.09
C LEU A 125 -5.84 -0.94 -22.55
N LYS A 126 -4.58 -1.00 -22.98
CA LYS A 126 -4.23 -1.44 -24.34
C LYS A 126 -4.70 -2.86 -24.63
N ALA A 127 -4.48 -3.79 -23.69
CA ALA A 127 -4.95 -5.17 -23.80
C ALA A 127 -6.49 -5.25 -23.84
N GLN A 128 -7.17 -4.43 -23.04
CA GLN A 128 -8.64 -4.34 -23.08
C GLN A 128 -9.15 -3.80 -24.42
N MET A 129 -8.51 -2.76 -24.97
CA MET A 129 -8.85 -2.23 -26.30
C MET A 129 -8.70 -3.30 -27.38
N GLU A 130 -7.61 -4.06 -27.35
CA GLU A 130 -7.37 -5.16 -28.29
C GLU A 130 -8.42 -6.26 -28.16
N ALA A 131 -8.78 -6.64 -26.92
CA ALA A 131 -9.82 -7.63 -26.66
C ALA A 131 -11.19 -7.19 -27.18
N VAL A 132 -11.60 -5.94 -26.93
CA VAL A 132 -12.86 -5.38 -27.43
C VAL A 132 -12.86 -5.30 -28.96
N ALA A 133 -11.76 -4.84 -29.56
CA ALA A 133 -11.62 -4.78 -31.01
C ALA A 133 -11.69 -6.17 -31.65
N PHE A 134 -11.07 -7.18 -31.02
CA PHE A 134 -11.13 -8.57 -31.48
C PHE A 134 -12.54 -9.14 -31.37
N GLN A 135 -13.25 -8.87 -30.27
CA GLN A 135 -14.64 -9.30 -30.10
C GLN A 135 -15.57 -8.69 -31.16
N LYS A 136 -15.43 -7.39 -31.45
CA LYS A 136 -16.19 -6.71 -32.51
C LYS A 136 -15.92 -7.35 -33.87
N LYS A 137 -14.65 -7.61 -34.22
CA LYS A 137 -14.27 -8.28 -35.48
C LYS A 137 -14.83 -9.70 -35.60
N GLN A 138 -14.84 -10.47 -34.50
CA GLN A 138 -15.44 -11.80 -34.50
C GLN A 138 -16.95 -11.76 -34.75
N HIS A 139 -17.65 -10.80 -34.13
CA HIS A 139 -19.08 -10.63 -34.35
C HIS A 139 -19.40 -10.25 -35.79
N GLU A 140 -18.66 -9.30 -36.36
CA GLU A 140 -18.80 -8.87 -37.75
C GLU A 140 -18.52 -10.01 -38.74
N PHE A 141 -17.53 -10.86 -38.46
CA PHE A 141 -17.25 -12.05 -39.25
C PHE A 141 -18.38 -13.10 -39.15
N ALA A 142 -18.97 -13.27 -37.96
CA ALA A 142 -20.11 -14.17 -37.76
C ALA A 142 -21.39 -13.65 -38.45
N GLU A 143 -21.64 -12.35 -38.43
CA GLU A 143 -22.78 -11.73 -39.13
C GLU A 143 -22.61 -11.76 -40.65
N SER A 144 -21.39 -11.51 -41.15
CA SER A 144 -21.11 -11.55 -42.59
C SER A 144 -21.10 -12.97 -43.17
N GLN A 145 -20.74 -14.00 -42.39
CA GLN A 145 -20.92 -15.40 -42.77
C GLN A 145 -22.36 -15.93 -42.50
N GLY A 146 -23.15 -15.20 -41.70
CA GLY A 146 -24.54 -15.53 -41.34
C GLY A 146 -25.60 -15.20 -42.40
N GLY A 147 -25.20 -14.68 -43.57
CA GLY A 147 -26.09 -14.41 -44.70
C GLY A 147 -26.59 -15.66 -45.46
N GLY A 148 -26.27 -16.87 -44.99
CA GLY A 148 -26.71 -18.10 -45.62
C GLY A 148 -26.58 -19.33 -44.75
N SER A 149 -27.43 -19.49 -43.73
CA SER A 149 -27.91 -20.83 -43.37
C SER A 149 -29.16 -20.80 -42.51
N LEU A 150 -30.12 -21.57 -42.98
CA LEU A 150 -31.41 -21.95 -42.40
C LEU A 150 -31.33 -22.28 -40.89
N PHE A 151 -32.25 -21.68 -40.13
CA PHE A 151 -32.91 -22.26 -38.97
C PHE A 151 -32.18 -23.39 -38.21
N GLY A 152 -31.56 -23.03 -37.09
CA GLY A 152 -31.14 -23.98 -36.07
C GLY A 152 -31.16 -23.35 -34.68
N THR A 153 -32.35 -23.08 -34.14
CA THR A 153 -32.52 -22.67 -32.74
C THR A 153 -32.08 -23.80 -31.81
N ALA A 154 -30.81 -23.81 -31.42
CA ALA A 154 -30.30 -24.75 -30.43
C ALA A 154 -30.77 -24.31 -29.03
N LYS A 155 -31.84 -24.95 -28.56
CA LYS A 155 -32.39 -24.81 -27.21
C LYS A 155 -31.28 -25.05 -26.17
N LYS A 156 -31.07 -24.07 -25.29
CA LYS A 156 -30.24 -24.16 -24.09
C LYS A 156 -30.77 -25.29 -23.20
N GLY A 157 -30.08 -26.43 -23.20
CA GLY A 157 -30.56 -27.66 -22.58
C GLY A 157 -29.46 -28.47 -21.89
N ARG A 158 -29.47 -28.39 -20.55
CA ARG A 158 -29.17 -29.47 -19.58
C ARG A 158 -27.71 -29.95 -19.40
N LYS A 159 -27.28 -29.80 -18.14
CA LYS A 159 -26.09 -30.34 -17.45
C LYS A 159 -25.58 -31.70 -17.98
N GLN A 160 -24.27 -31.83 -18.20
CA GLN A 160 -23.57 -33.11 -18.08
C GLN A 160 -22.08 -32.90 -17.75
N GLY A 161 -21.67 -33.40 -16.58
CA GLY A 161 -20.26 -33.57 -16.25
C GLY A 161 -19.63 -34.65 -17.13
N GLY A 162 -18.39 -34.42 -17.58
CA GLY A 162 -17.66 -35.41 -18.38
C GLY A 162 -16.33 -34.99 -18.98
N GLN A 163 -15.89 -33.73 -18.89
CA GLN A 163 -14.67 -33.26 -19.59
C GLN A 163 -13.38 -33.37 -18.76
N LYS A 164 -13.15 -34.46 -18.01
CA LYS A 164 -11.85 -34.69 -17.34
C LYS A 164 -11.00 -35.81 -17.93
N GLN A 165 -11.54 -36.64 -18.84
CA GLN A 165 -10.81 -37.82 -19.35
C GLN A 165 -10.08 -37.61 -20.69
N GLU A 166 -10.28 -36.48 -21.38
CA GLU A 166 -9.61 -36.24 -22.68
C GLU A 166 -8.25 -35.54 -22.53
N ALA A 167 -8.00 -34.84 -21.42
CA ALA A 167 -6.72 -34.18 -21.17
C ALA A 167 -5.58 -35.16 -20.79
N GLU A 168 -5.88 -36.27 -20.11
CA GLU A 168 -4.86 -37.26 -19.72
C GLU A 168 -4.34 -38.09 -20.91
N LYS A 169 -5.15 -38.28 -21.95
CA LYS A 169 -4.75 -39.08 -23.12
C LYS A 169 -3.71 -38.41 -24.02
N GLN A 170 -3.51 -37.10 -23.88
CA GLN A 170 -2.47 -36.38 -24.64
C GLN A 170 -1.10 -36.40 -23.95
N GLN A 171 -1.00 -36.76 -22.66
CA GLN A 171 0.27 -36.81 -21.92
C GLN A 171 0.98 -38.17 -21.97
N THR A 172 0.31 -39.26 -22.31
CA THR A 172 0.91 -40.61 -22.26
C THR A 172 1.42 -41.13 -23.61
N ARG A 173 1.55 -40.29 -24.64
CA ARG A 173 2.19 -40.66 -25.92
C ARG A 173 3.72 -40.53 -25.80
N VAL A 174 4.30 -41.13 -24.76
CA VAL A 174 5.74 -41.40 -24.69
C VAL A 174 5.93 -42.80 -25.27
N GLU A 175 6.82 -42.88 -26.26
CA GLU A 175 7.09 -44.05 -27.07
C GLU A 175 7.35 -45.30 -26.22
N LYS A 176 6.71 -46.42 -26.60
CA LYS A 176 7.02 -47.73 -26.01
C LYS A 176 8.48 -48.07 -26.33
N PRO A 177 9.35 -48.40 -25.35
CA PRO A 177 10.69 -48.89 -25.65
C PRO A 177 10.59 -50.26 -26.32
N VAL A 178 11.40 -50.46 -27.36
CA VAL A 178 11.52 -51.72 -28.11
C VAL A 178 12.06 -52.80 -27.16
N PRO A 179 11.47 -54.02 -27.11
CA PRO A 179 11.97 -55.07 -26.26
C PRO A 179 13.37 -55.51 -26.72
N PRO A 180 14.28 -55.88 -25.79
CA PRO A 180 15.59 -56.41 -26.15
C PRO A 180 15.40 -57.81 -26.77
N SER A 181 15.86 -57.97 -28.00
CA SER A 181 16.03 -59.27 -28.64
C SER A 181 17.04 -60.08 -27.83
N GLY A 182 16.65 -61.30 -27.45
CA GLY A 182 17.53 -62.30 -26.82
C GLY A 182 18.58 -62.86 -27.78
#